data_AF-A0A395M683-F1
#
_entry.id   AF-A0A395M683-F1
#
_cell.length_a   1.000
_cell.length_b   1.000
_cell.length_c   1.000
_cell.angle_alpha   90.00
_cell.angle_beta   90.00
_cell.angle_gamma   90.00
#
_symmetry.space_group_name_H-M   'P 1'
#
loop_
_entity.id
_entity.type
_entity.pdbx_description
1 polymer ?
#
loop_
_entity_poly.entity_id
_entity_poly.type
_entity_poly.pdbx_seq_one_letter_code
_entity_poly.pdbx_strand_id
1 'polypeptide(L)'
;MYFNESITINYPDCAWVAPPINQLNFSRNCSIVAAFARTWLTEEIGVSDKAAAVFFRQALPVALRHQPTDGQLIDWYHTLGGANMTFMKNATVNRASKLYQGVIGSSFDACLDQVCKSISWSGVPDILGPGLTGYYHKVMISSWIQAVLSTLLPVLLIWKMRLNRRGITPSRKLRWVFELQNTITGVFINTCILLNFTINIAAIVVIARRKTFGESTQVTLAFQLAVFCVYGFFFLTMIPAEMYDASDEEHPFPLIILYTNLILYLVLCSLAAVTASFEYVNSPWEVYCSLGIITKARLLTFSAMFVFGLEWLLEGIIFTLGPRLFDKCNCPGAAVAIRSKRRAAKWVFIWTAGLIMWCMLILITVLRQLLLEKSGYNSEDSDWSYGQVLALGTFLPFVIEILYVCKGMFLLDYSVLSYADVALLDGFEETIQGRVPPGWVVVKAEKAAALDMSSNALLPIVSNDD
;
A
#
# COMPACT_ATOMS: atom_id res chain seq x y z
N MET A 1 -25.37 9.59 35.42
CA MET A 1 -25.89 8.58 36.36
C MET A 1 -25.09 8.72 37.64
N TYR A 2 -25.71 9.13 38.75
CA TYR A 2 -25.02 9.44 40.00
C TYR A 2 -24.87 8.15 40.84
N PHE A 3 -23.64 7.75 41.14
CA PHE A 3 -23.34 6.69 42.10
C PHE A 3 -23.43 7.28 43.52
N ASN A 4 -24.22 6.68 44.39
CA ASN A 4 -24.33 7.07 45.80
C ASN A 4 -24.29 5.86 46.75
N GLU A 5 -23.63 4.78 46.35
CA GLU A 5 -23.41 3.61 47.21
C GLU A 5 -21.97 3.64 47.76
N SER A 6 -21.85 3.92 49.05
CA SER A 6 -20.61 3.76 49.80
C SER A 6 -20.44 2.29 50.18
N ILE A 7 -19.42 1.62 49.64
CA ILE A 7 -19.02 0.28 50.08
C ILE A 7 -18.24 0.43 51.39
N THR A 8 -18.83 0.03 52.51
CA THR A 8 -18.17 0.06 53.83
C THR A 8 -17.58 -1.30 54.16
N ILE A 9 -16.25 -1.39 54.18
CA ILE A 9 -15.51 -2.54 54.72
C ILE A 9 -15.21 -2.22 56.20
N ASN A 10 -15.72 -3.03 57.14
CA ASN A 10 -15.54 -2.79 58.57
C ASN A 10 -14.18 -3.32 59.04
N TYR A 11 -13.24 -2.40 59.28
CA TYR A 11 -12.00 -2.67 60.01
C TYR A 11 -12.11 -2.09 61.43
N PRO A 12 -11.88 -2.87 62.50
CA PRO A 12 -11.97 -2.34 63.86
C PRO A 12 -10.83 -1.33 64.12
N ASP A 13 -11.24 -0.12 64.51
CA ASP A 13 -10.49 0.93 65.22
C ASP A 13 -9.61 1.95 64.49
N CYS A 14 -9.58 2.02 63.15
CA CYS A 14 -9.15 3.21 62.37
C CYS A 14 -9.52 3.03 60.88
N ALA A 15 -10.77 2.64 60.60
CA ALA A 15 -11.20 2.31 59.25
C ALA A 15 -11.18 3.54 58.34
N TRP A 16 -10.18 3.63 57.48
CA TRP A 16 -10.25 4.50 56.32
C TRP A 16 -11.46 4.08 55.48
N VAL A 17 -12.36 5.02 55.21
CA VAL A 17 -13.52 4.81 54.33
C VAL A 17 -13.19 5.43 52.98
N ALA A 18 -13.21 4.62 51.93
CA ALA A 18 -12.98 5.07 50.58
C ALA A 18 -14.00 6.16 50.17
N PRO A 19 -13.56 7.30 49.60
CA PRO A 19 -14.47 8.30 49.07
C PRO A 19 -15.34 7.72 47.93
N PRO A 20 -16.54 8.28 47.70
CA PRO A 20 -17.35 7.96 46.52
C PRO A 20 -16.54 8.14 45.23
N ILE A 21 -16.68 7.21 44.28
CA ILE A 21 -15.88 7.18 43.03
C ILE A 21 -15.99 8.47 42.22
N ASN A 22 -17.16 9.10 42.23
CA ASN A 22 -17.42 10.37 41.53
C ASN A 22 -16.66 11.58 42.11
N GLN A 23 -16.06 11.46 43.29
CA GLN A 23 -15.20 12.49 43.90
C GLN A 23 -13.71 12.28 43.57
N LEU A 24 -13.37 11.20 42.88
CA LEU A 24 -12.01 10.83 42.56
C LEU A 24 -11.64 11.31 41.15
N ASN A 25 -10.37 11.70 40.96
CA ASN A 25 -9.85 12.08 39.65
C ASN A 25 -8.69 11.15 39.23
N PHE A 26 -9.03 10.05 38.55
CA PHE A 26 -8.05 9.07 38.09
C PHE A 26 -7.16 9.56 36.94
N SER A 27 -7.51 10.67 36.28
CA SER A 27 -6.77 11.22 35.13
C SER A 27 -5.79 12.32 35.53
N ARG A 28 -5.53 12.51 36.83
CA ARG A 28 -4.73 13.64 37.33
C ARG A 28 -3.27 13.61 36.89
N ASN A 29 -2.64 12.43 36.81
CA ASN A 29 -1.26 12.27 36.37
C ASN A 29 -1.15 11.11 35.37
N CYS A 30 -1.13 11.46 34.08
CA CYS A 30 -1.08 10.48 32.99
C CYS A 30 0.15 9.58 33.00
N SER A 31 1.27 9.98 33.62
CA SER A 31 2.42 9.09 33.78
C SER A 31 2.14 7.94 34.74
N ILE A 32 1.36 8.18 35.81
CA ILE A 32 0.92 7.13 36.74
C ILE A 32 -0.14 6.26 36.09
N VAL A 33 -1.09 6.85 35.35
CA VAL A 33 -2.10 6.10 34.58
C VAL A 33 -1.42 5.16 33.58
N ALA A 34 -0.42 5.67 32.85
CA ALA A 34 0.35 4.89 31.90
C ALA A 34 1.14 3.75 32.57
N ALA A 35 1.81 4.00 33.70
CA ALA A 35 2.52 2.97 34.45
C ALA A 35 1.57 1.85 34.94
N PHE A 36 0.39 2.22 35.43
CA PHE A 36 -0.65 1.28 35.82
C PHE A 36 -1.20 0.50 34.63
N ALA A 37 -1.50 1.18 33.53
CA ALA A 37 -2.00 0.57 32.30
C ALA A 37 -1.01 -0.44 31.71
N ARG A 38 0.29 -0.12 31.74
CA ARG A 38 1.35 -1.05 31.36
C ARG A 38 1.23 -2.35 32.15
N THR A 39 1.28 -2.28 33.48
CA THR A 39 1.14 -3.49 34.33
C THR A 39 -0.18 -4.24 34.10
N TRP A 40 -1.28 -3.49 33.93
CA TRP A 40 -2.61 -4.07 33.68
C TRP A 40 -2.70 -4.84 32.36
N LEU A 41 -2.07 -4.32 31.31
CA LEU A 41 -2.24 -4.83 29.95
C LEU A 41 -1.12 -5.80 29.54
N THR A 42 0.03 -5.79 30.21
CA THR A 42 1.17 -6.66 29.88
C THR A 42 1.31 -7.89 30.78
N GLU A 43 0.87 -7.84 32.04
CA GLU A 43 1.11 -8.95 32.97
C GLU A 43 -0.01 -10.00 32.89
N GLU A 44 0.30 -11.18 32.34
CA GLU A 44 -0.58 -12.37 32.44
C GLU A 44 -0.85 -12.76 33.92
N ILE A 45 -0.04 -12.26 34.85
CA ILE A 45 -0.04 -12.61 36.29
C ILE A 45 -0.82 -11.58 37.14
N GLY A 46 -1.40 -10.55 36.52
CA GLY A 46 -2.18 -9.50 37.21
C GLY A 46 -1.37 -8.24 37.48
N VAL A 47 -2.05 -7.17 37.90
CA VAL A 47 -1.47 -5.84 38.11
C VAL A 47 -0.54 -5.85 39.31
N SER A 48 0.67 -5.31 39.18
CA SER A 48 1.51 -4.99 40.34
C SER A 48 0.75 -4.19 41.41
N ASP A 49 0.63 -4.75 42.61
CA ASP A 49 0.00 -4.11 43.79
C ASP A 49 0.53 -2.70 44.05
N LYS A 50 1.83 -2.50 43.83
CA LYS A 50 2.47 -1.18 43.95
C LYS A 50 1.94 -0.20 42.91
N ALA A 51 1.79 -0.63 41.66
CA ALA A 51 1.24 0.21 40.59
C ALA A 51 -0.23 0.55 40.89
N ALA A 52 -1.02 -0.43 41.38
CA ALA A 52 -2.39 -0.20 41.81
C ALA A 52 -2.46 0.82 42.96
N ALA A 53 -1.68 0.64 44.04
CA ALA A 53 -1.66 1.57 45.17
C ALA A 53 -1.33 3.00 44.73
N VAL A 54 -0.30 3.19 43.89
CA VAL A 54 0.08 4.52 43.38
C VAL A 54 -1.03 5.12 42.49
N PHE A 55 -1.67 4.30 41.64
CA PHE A 55 -2.78 4.72 40.79
C PHE A 55 -4.01 5.16 41.58
N PHE A 56 -4.42 4.42 42.61
CA PHE A 56 -5.55 4.81 43.44
C PHE A 56 -5.21 6.00 44.33
N ARG A 57 -3.96 6.09 44.85
CA ARG A 57 -3.52 7.22 45.65
C ARG A 57 -3.60 8.54 44.89
N GLN A 58 -3.17 8.59 43.61
CA GLN A 58 -3.22 9.84 42.83
C GLN A 58 -4.64 10.37 42.61
N ALA A 59 -5.64 9.49 42.68
CA ALA A 59 -7.04 9.84 42.43
C ALA A 59 -7.72 10.47 43.65
N LEU A 60 -7.13 10.30 44.84
CA LEU A 60 -7.66 10.82 46.10
C LEU A 60 -7.53 12.35 46.19
N PRO A 61 -8.54 13.04 46.76
CA PRO A 61 -8.44 14.45 47.10
C PRO A 61 -7.23 14.76 47.99
N VAL A 62 -6.49 15.82 47.67
CA VAL A 62 -5.31 16.25 48.47
C VAL A 62 -5.73 16.61 49.91
N ALA A 63 -6.97 17.07 50.10
CA ALA A 63 -7.51 17.52 51.38
C ALA A 63 -7.97 16.38 52.33
N LEU A 64 -7.74 15.11 51.98
CA LEU A 64 -8.06 13.99 52.87
C LEU A 64 -7.22 14.07 54.15
N ARG A 65 -7.90 14.23 55.30
CA ARG A 65 -7.29 14.37 56.63
C ARG A 65 -6.42 13.16 57.02
N HIS A 66 -6.80 11.97 56.55
CA HIS A 66 -6.06 10.73 56.76
C HIS A 66 -5.83 10.07 55.40
N GLN A 67 -4.56 10.01 54.99
CA GLN A 67 -4.15 9.33 53.76
C GLN A 67 -4.11 7.82 54.02
N PRO A 68 -4.70 6.98 53.14
CA PRO A 68 -4.66 5.54 53.30
C PRO A 68 -3.25 4.97 53.07
N THR A 69 -2.97 3.88 53.78
CA THR A 69 -1.75 3.09 53.57
C THR A 69 -1.81 2.36 52.21
N ASP A 70 -0.66 1.92 51.68
CA ASP A 70 -0.62 1.12 50.45
C ASP A 70 -1.50 -0.13 50.56
N GLY A 71 -1.44 -0.83 51.70
CA GLY A 71 -2.27 -2.02 51.96
C GLY A 71 -3.76 -1.75 51.90
N GLN A 72 -4.23 -0.60 52.42
CA GLN A 72 -5.65 -0.21 52.34
C GLN A 72 -6.08 0.10 50.90
N LEU A 73 -5.21 0.70 50.09
CA LEU A 73 -5.48 0.98 48.68
C LEU A 73 -5.50 -0.30 47.82
N ILE A 74 -4.60 -1.24 48.12
CA ILE A 74 -4.54 -2.55 47.47
C ILE A 74 -5.78 -3.38 47.83
N ASP A 75 -6.16 -3.42 49.11
CA ASP A 75 -7.38 -4.09 49.56
C ASP A 75 -8.65 -3.48 48.93
N TRP A 76 -8.69 -2.15 48.82
CA TRP A 76 -9.78 -1.47 48.11
C TRP A 76 -9.81 -1.84 46.63
N TYR A 77 -8.66 -1.85 45.94
CA TYR A 77 -8.54 -2.30 44.56
C TYR A 77 -9.03 -3.74 44.38
N HIS A 78 -8.63 -4.67 45.25
CA HIS A 78 -9.09 -6.05 45.22
C HIS A 78 -10.56 -6.19 45.63
N THR A 79 -11.10 -5.35 46.50
CA THR A 79 -12.54 -5.37 46.80
C THR A 79 -13.34 -4.91 45.58
N LEU A 80 -12.83 -3.91 44.87
CA LEU A 80 -13.40 -3.41 43.63
C LEU A 80 -13.33 -4.46 42.49
N GLY A 81 -12.24 -5.24 42.40
CA GLY A 81 -12.03 -6.24 41.35
C GLY A 81 -12.50 -7.67 41.68
N GLY A 82 -12.30 -8.10 42.91
CA GLY A 82 -12.55 -9.45 43.44
C GLY A 82 -14.02 -9.81 43.59
N ALA A 83 -14.92 -8.82 43.57
CA ALA A 83 -16.35 -9.09 43.46
C ALA A 83 -16.75 -9.68 42.09
N ASN A 84 -15.90 -9.65 41.03
CA ASN A 84 -16.29 -10.10 39.68
C ASN A 84 -15.16 -10.46 38.68
N MET A 85 -13.87 -10.53 39.06
CA MET A 85 -12.79 -10.76 38.07
C MET A 85 -12.71 -12.18 37.46
N THR A 86 -13.45 -13.17 37.97
CA THR A 86 -13.58 -14.51 37.35
C THR A 86 -14.31 -14.50 35.99
N PHE A 87 -14.75 -13.33 35.50
CA PHE A 87 -15.67 -13.22 34.37
C PHE A 87 -15.05 -12.82 33.02
N MET A 88 -13.76 -12.47 32.92
CA MET A 88 -13.17 -12.08 31.62
C MET A 88 -13.01 -13.26 30.63
N LYS A 89 -13.16 -14.51 31.05
CA LYS A 89 -13.22 -15.66 30.14
C LYS A 89 -14.61 -15.94 29.55
N ASN A 90 -15.69 -15.43 30.14
CA ASN A 90 -17.07 -15.68 29.69
C ASN A 90 -17.78 -14.34 29.45
N ALA A 91 -17.71 -13.85 28.22
CA ALA A 91 -18.20 -12.55 27.78
C ALA A 91 -19.72 -12.36 27.86
N THR A 92 -20.30 -12.19 29.06
CA THR A 92 -21.65 -11.63 29.27
C THR A 92 -21.69 -10.42 30.24
N VAL A 93 -20.70 -9.54 30.11
CA VAL A 93 -20.70 -8.05 29.94
C VAL A 93 -21.52 -7.06 30.81
N ASN A 94 -22.57 -7.36 31.59
CA ASN A 94 -23.47 -6.25 32.00
C ASN A 94 -23.25 -5.52 33.35
N ARG A 95 -22.44 -6.00 34.30
CA ARG A 95 -22.21 -5.29 35.59
C ARG A 95 -20.74 -4.98 35.92
N ALA A 96 -19.81 -5.89 35.65
CA ALA A 96 -18.37 -5.61 35.77
C ALA A 96 -17.90 -4.50 34.80
N SER A 97 -18.68 -4.21 33.75
CA SER A 97 -18.36 -3.18 32.77
C SER A 97 -18.45 -1.75 33.30
N LYS A 98 -19.26 -1.45 34.33
CA LYS A 98 -19.49 -0.05 34.75
C LYS A 98 -18.36 0.55 35.60
N LEU A 99 -17.79 -0.23 36.53
CA LEU A 99 -16.62 0.20 37.29
C LEU A 99 -15.39 0.31 36.37
N TYR A 100 -15.23 -0.70 35.51
CA TYR A 100 -14.18 -0.72 34.49
C TYR A 100 -14.28 0.47 33.54
N GLN A 101 -15.45 0.71 32.94
CA GLN A 101 -15.67 1.88 32.07
C GLN A 101 -15.54 3.20 32.82
N GLY A 102 -16.01 3.26 34.07
CA GLY A 102 -16.04 4.50 34.86
C GLY A 102 -14.68 4.94 35.40
N VAL A 103 -13.86 4.01 35.88
CA VAL A 103 -12.58 4.30 36.54
C VAL A 103 -11.40 4.11 35.59
N ILE A 104 -11.28 2.92 35.03
CA ILE A 104 -10.12 2.56 34.19
C ILE A 104 -10.31 3.16 32.79
N GLY A 105 -11.45 2.90 32.14
CA GLY A 105 -11.76 3.37 30.79
C GLY A 105 -11.65 4.90 30.66
N SER A 106 -12.35 5.65 31.52
CA SER A 106 -12.29 7.12 31.48
C SER A 106 -10.88 7.68 31.71
N SER A 107 -10.10 7.05 32.60
CA SER A 107 -8.72 7.47 32.85
C SER A 107 -7.79 7.17 31.68
N PHE A 108 -7.99 6.02 31.03
CA PHE A 108 -7.22 5.62 29.86
C PHE A 108 -7.55 6.50 28.67
N ASP A 109 -8.83 6.81 28.44
CA ASP A 109 -9.28 7.72 27.38
C ASP A 109 -8.69 9.13 27.57
N ALA A 110 -8.69 9.64 28.81
CA ALA A 110 -8.12 10.95 29.13
C ALA A 110 -6.59 11.01 28.99
N CYS A 111 -5.91 9.88 29.19
CA CYS A 111 -4.45 9.76 29.16
C CYS A 111 -3.94 8.86 28.01
N LEU A 112 -4.70 8.78 26.93
CA LEU A 112 -4.52 7.77 25.88
C LEU A 112 -3.11 7.79 25.27
N ASP A 113 -2.55 8.98 25.03
CA ASP A 113 -1.23 9.12 24.42
C ASP A 113 -0.11 8.53 25.29
N GLN A 114 -0.14 8.80 26.60
CA GLN A 114 0.87 8.28 27.53
C GLN A 114 0.66 6.79 27.77
N VAL A 115 -0.59 6.35 27.89
CA VAL A 115 -0.95 4.94 28.04
C VAL A 115 -0.43 4.14 26.85
N CYS A 116 -0.73 4.56 25.62
CA CYS A 116 -0.32 3.85 24.41
C CYS A 116 1.20 3.78 24.23
N LYS A 117 1.92 4.84 24.59
CA LYS A 117 3.39 4.86 24.56
C LYS A 117 4.04 4.00 25.64
N SER A 118 3.34 3.74 26.74
CA SER A 118 3.86 2.97 27.87
C SER A 118 3.64 1.46 27.73
N ILE A 119 2.63 1.06 26.97
CA ILE A 119 2.36 -0.34 26.66
C ILE A 119 3.35 -0.73 25.57
N SER A 120 4.27 -1.64 25.87
CA SER A 120 5.17 -2.19 24.88
C SER A 120 4.36 -2.97 23.85
N TRP A 121 4.19 -2.40 22.66
CA TRP A 121 3.75 -3.12 21.49
C TRP A 121 4.98 -3.40 20.64
N SER A 122 5.32 -4.68 20.46
CA SER A 122 6.42 -5.12 19.60
C SER A 122 6.13 -4.92 18.11
N GLY A 123 4.89 -4.50 17.78
CA GLY A 123 4.49 -4.28 16.41
C GLY A 123 4.57 -5.53 15.54
N VAL A 124 4.26 -5.32 14.27
CA VAL A 124 4.71 -6.23 13.21
C VAL A 124 5.92 -5.59 12.55
N PRO A 125 7.08 -6.27 12.52
CA PRO A 125 8.29 -5.74 11.90
C PRO A 125 8.09 -5.31 10.43
N ASP A 126 7.19 -5.96 9.68
CA ASP A 126 6.86 -5.56 8.31
C ASP A 126 6.24 -4.16 8.21
N ILE A 127 5.61 -3.66 9.28
CA ILE A 127 4.86 -2.41 9.31
C ILE A 127 5.64 -1.33 10.08
N LEU A 128 6.02 -1.67 11.31
CA LEU A 128 6.68 -0.76 12.24
C LEU A 128 8.19 -0.93 12.30
N GLY A 129 8.72 -1.98 11.68
CA GLY A 129 10.13 -2.33 11.77
C GLY A 129 11.05 -1.12 11.52
N PRO A 130 12.15 -1.00 12.28
CA PRO A 130 12.94 0.17 12.51
C PRO A 130 14.07 0.19 11.51
N GLY A 131 13.68 0.33 10.25
CA GLY A 131 14.34 1.35 9.45
C GLY A 131 14.31 2.75 10.11
N LEU A 132 14.18 2.90 11.44
CA LEU A 132 13.48 3.95 12.18
C LEU A 132 14.18 5.31 12.11
N THR A 133 15.39 5.36 11.57
CA THR A 133 16.15 6.60 11.46
C THR A 133 16.95 6.71 10.17
N GLY A 134 16.98 5.68 9.31
CA GLY A 134 17.73 5.73 8.05
C GLY A 134 17.20 4.87 6.89
N TYR A 135 16.41 3.82 7.17
CA TYR A 135 15.93 2.88 6.15
C TYR A 135 14.39 2.78 6.04
N TYR A 136 13.70 3.66 6.76
CA TYR A 136 12.23 3.75 6.92
C TYR A 136 11.44 3.81 5.62
N HIS A 137 12.16 4.09 4.57
CA HIS A 137 11.68 4.42 3.28
C HIS A 137 11.57 3.20 2.36
N LYS A 138 12.16 2.02 2.59
CA LYS A 138 12.32 1.05 1.48
C LYS A 138 11.03 0.47 0.86
N VAL A 139 10.15 -0.18 1.65
CA VAL A 139 8.88 -0.74 1.13
C VAL A 139 7.92 0.37 0.72
N MET A 140 7.85 1.45 1.51
CA MET A 140 7.04 2.60 1.14
C MET A 140 7.57 3.26 -0.14
N ILE A 141 8.87 3.43 -0.29
CA ILE A 141 9.54 3.92 -1.51
C ILE A 141 9.12 3.04 -2.67
N SER A 142 9.16 1.72 -2.54
CA SER A 142 8.79 0.87 -3.66
C SER A 142 7.34 1.08 -4.08
N SER A 143 6.41 1.23 -3.12
CA SER A 143 5.01 1.60 -3.40
C SER A 143 4.85 3.03 -3.96
N TRP A 144 5.63 4.00 -3.48
CA TRP A 144 5.62 5.38 -3.98
C TRP A 144 6.21 5.48 -5.39
N ILE A 145 7.34 4.82 -5.65
CA ILE A 145 7.94 4.67 -6.98
C ILE A 145 6.93 4.01 -7.91
N GLN A 146 6.27 2.94 -7.47
CA GLN A 146 5.22 2.29 -8.23
C GLN A 146 4.12 3.30 -8.60
N ALA A 147 3.52 3.97 -7.63
CA ALA A 147 2.43 4.92 -7.88
C ALA A 147 2.84 6.07 -8.81
N VAL A 148 4.05 6.63 -8.62
CA VAL A 148 4.60 7.70 -9.45
C VAL A 148 4.80 7.22 -10.88
N LEU A 149 5.45 6.09 -11.10
CA LEU A 149 5.71 5.55 -12.43
C LEU A 149 4.43 5.06 -13.11
N SER A 150 3.52 4.42 -12.35
CA SER A 150 2.18 4.06 -12.79
C SER A 150 1.38 5.26 -13.29
N THR A 151 1.64 6.47 -12.76
CA THR A 151 0.99 7.71 -13.22
C THR A 151 1.75 8.37 -14.36
N LEU A 152 3.08 8.43 -14.28
CA LEU A 152 3.92 9.12 -15.24
C LEU A 152 3.93 8.43 -16.61
N LEU A 153 4.07 7.10 -16.65
CA LEU A 153 4.16 6.35 -17.91
C LEU A 153 2.90 6.52 -18.77
N PRO A 154 1.67 6.40 -18.23
CA PRO A 154 0.45 6.73 -18.97
C PRO A 154 0.36 8.17 -19.45
N VAL A 155 0.76 9.12 -18.63
CA VAL A 155 0.73 10.55 -19.02
C VAL A 155 1.66 10.78 -20.20
N LEU A 156 2.87 10.20 -20.18
CA LEU A 156 3.82 10.24 -21.30
C LEU A 156 3.25 9.57 -22.56
N LEU A 157 2.61 8.41 -22.42
CA LEU A 157 1.94 7.72 -23.52
C LEU A 157 0.82 8.58 -24.13
N ILE A 158 -0.06 9.16 -23.30
CA ILE A 158 -1.15 10.05 -23.76
C ILE A 158 -0.56 11.26 -24.46
N TRP A 159 0.54 11.80 -23.95
CA TRP A 159 1.22 12.94 -24.55
C TRP A 159 1.80 12.60 -25.92
N LYS A 160 2.52 11.47 -26.04
CA LYS A 160 3.04 10.93 -27.31
C LYS A 160 1.91 10.77 -28.34
N MET A 161 0.78 10.20 -27.93
CA MET A 161 -0.39 10.05 -28.79
C MET A 161 -0.95 11.38 -29.28
N ARG A 162 -1.07 12.37 -28.38
CA ARG A 162 -1.56 13.70 -28.74
C ARG A 162 -0.63 14.41 -29.72
N LEU A 163 0.69 14.26 -29.57
CA LEU A 163 1.66 14.81 -30.52
C LEU A 163 1.55 14.13 -31.89
N ASN A 164 1.45 12.80 -31.91
CA ASN A 164 1.32 12.04 -33.15
C ASN A 164 0.02 12.40 -33.91
N ARG A 165 -1.10 12.56 -33.19
CA ARG A 165 -2.37 13.02 -33.78
C ARG A 165 -2.31 14.43 -34.37
N ARG A 166 -1.40 15.28 -33.87
CA ARG A 166 -1.18 16.64 -34.39
C ARG A 166 -0.13 16.68 -35.50
N GLY A 167 0.50 15.55 -35.85
CA GLY A 167 1.61 15.51 -36.80
C GLY A 167 2.86 16.26 -36.31
N ILE A 168 2.98 16.51 -35.01
CA ILE A 168 4.13 17.22 -34.44
C ILE A 168 5.24 16.21 -34.21
N THR A 169 6.36 16.37 -34.93
CA THR A 169 7.56 15.59 -34.69
C THR A 169 8.20 16.00 -33.35
N PRO A 170 8.42 15.08 -32.40
CA PRO A 170 9.01 15.43 -31.12
C PRO A 170 10.46 15.88 -31.29
N SER A 171 10.89 16.85 -30.49
CA SER A 171 12.29 17.29 -30.42
C SER A 171 13.20 16.11 -30.04
N ARG A 172 14.51 16.19 -30.36
CA ARG A 172 15.48 15.12 -30.03
C ARG A 172 15.41 14.70 -28.56
N LYS A 173 15.34 15.68 -27.64
CA LYS A 173 15.21 15.43 -26.19
C LYS A 173 13.90 14.72 -25.83
N LEU A 174 12.80 15.07 -26.47
CA LEU A 174 11.50 14.46 -26.17
C LEU A 174 11.37 13.05 -26.78
N ARG A 175 11.95 12.83 -27.96
CA ARG A 175 12.06 11.51 -28.57
C ARG A 175 12.79 10.54 -27.65
N TRP A 176 13.89 11.00 -27.04
CA TRP A 176 14.63 10.25 -26.03
C TRP A 176 13.76 9.83 -24.84
N VAL A 177 12.93 10.75 -24.30
CA VAL A 177 12.00 10.41 -23.21
C VAL A 177 11.03 9.30 -23.65
N PHE A 178 10.50 9.36 -24.88
CA PHE A 178 9.57 8.34 -25.37
C PHE A 178 10.24 6.99 -25.67
N GLU A 179 11.50 6.99 -26.10
CA GLU A 179 12.29 5.76 -26.28
C GLU A 179 12.58 5.11 -24.92
N LEU A 180 13.09 5.90 -23.96
CA LEU A 180 13.31 5.43 -22.59
C LEU A 180 12.02 4.87 -22.00
N GLN A 181 10.91 5.60 -22.12
CA GLN A 181 9.58 5.20 -21.65
C GLN A 181 9.16 3.87 -22.29
N ASN A 182 9.29 3.71 -23.60
CA ASN A 182 8.97 2.46 -24.30
C ASN A 182 9.79 1.28 -23.75
N THR A 183 11.11 1.46 -23.57
CA THR A 183 12.00 0.41 -23.06
C THR A 183 11.66 0.01 -21.63
N ILE A 184 11.45 0.96 -20.73
CA ILE A 184 11.21 0.66 -19.31
C ILE A 184 9.78 0.19 -19.03
N THR A 185 8.80 0.51 -19.88
CA THR A 185 7.38 0.20 -19.62
C THR A 185 7.15 -1.31 -19.48
N GLY A 186 7.73 -2.13 -20.36
CA GLY A 186 7.54 -3.58 -20.31
C GLY A 186 8.11 -4.21 -19.04
N VAL A 187 9.35 -3.84 -18.69
CA VAL A 187 10.01 -4.32 -17.46
C VAL A 187 9.26 -3.84 -16.22
N PHE A 188 8.84 -2.58 -16.19
CA PHE A 188 8.09 -2.03 -15.07
C PHE A 188 6.74 -2.72 -14.86
N ILE A 189 5.97 -2.97 -15.94
CA ILE A 189 4.70 -3.69 -15.85
C ILE A 189 4.92 -5.11 -15.31
N ASN A 190 5.93 -5.82 -15.80
CA ASN A 190 6.26 -7.16 -15.31
C ASN A 190 6.65 -7.16 -13.82
N THR A 191 7.46 -6.19 -13.40
CA THR A 191 7.80 -5.98 -11.98
C THR A 191 6.56 -5.70 -11.14
N CYS A 192 5.66 -4.84 -11.61
CA CYS A 192 4.42 -4.52 -10.91
C CYS A 192 3.49 -5.74 -10.81
N ILE A 193 3.43 -6.57 -11.86
CA ILE A 193 2.66 -7.83 -11.86
C ILE A 193 3.20 -8.77 -10.77
N LEU A 194 4.51 -8.99 -10.76
CA LEU A 194 5.14 -9.89 -9.80
C LEU A 194 4.95 -9.39 -8.37
N LEU A 195 5.11 -8.09 -8.14
CA LEU A 195 4.87 -7.46 -6.85
C LEU A 195 3.42 -7.61 -6.41
N ASN A 196 2.48 -7.36 -7.32
CA ASN A 196 1.05 -7.48 -7.05
C ASN A 196 0.68 -8.90 -6.66
N PHE A 197 1.13 -9.92 -7.40
CA PHE A 197 0.91 -11.32 -7.04
C PHE A 197 1.47 -11.65 -5.66
N THR A 198 2.72 -11.24 -5.42
CA THR A 198 3.43 -11.51 -4.18
C THR A 198 2.70 -10.90 -2.97
N ILE A 199 2.29 -9.64 -3.08
CA ILE A 199 1.57 -8.94 -2.01
C ILE A 199 0.18 -9.53 -1.79
N ASN A 200 -0.56 -9.86 -2.85
CA ASN A 200 -1.89 -10.48 -2.70
C ASN A 200 -1.81 -11.86 -2.04
N ILE A 201 -0.85 -12.70 -2.44
CA ILE A 201 -0.63 -14.01 -1.82
C ILE A 201 -0.25 -13.83 -0.34
N ALA A 202 0.68 -12.92 -0.04
CA ALA A 202 1.08 -12.62 1.33
C ALA A 202 -0.12 -12.15 2.17
N ALA A 203 -0.94 -11.24 1.63
CA ALA A 203 -2.13 -10.75 2.30
C ALA A 203 -3.16 -11.85 2.56
N ILE A 204 -3.40 -12.74 1.57
CA ILE A 204 -4.28 -13.91 1.75
C ILE A 204 -3.77 -14.79 2.88
N VAL A 205 -2.46 -15.09 2.92
CA VAL A 205 -1.85 -15.91 3.98
C VAL A 205 -1.99 -15.25 5.35
N VAL A 206 -1.73 -13.95 5.46
CA VAL A 206 -1.87 -13.18 6.71
C VAL A 206 -3.32 -13.20 7.19
N ILE A 207 -4.29 -12.92 6.30
CA ILE A 207 -5.72 -12.90 6.63
C ILE A 207 -6.22 -14.30 7.01
N ALA A 208 -5.77 -15.35 6.31
CA ALA A 208 -6.12 -16.73 6.61
C ALA A 208 -5.55 -17.20 7.96
N ARG A 209 -4.34 -16.76 8.30
CA ARG A 209 -3.66 -17.08 9.57
C ARG A 209 -3.95 -16.07 10.68
N ARG A 210 -5.00 -15.25 10.55
CA ARG A 210 -5.37 -14.24 11.55
C ARG A 210 -5.50 -14.78 12.98
N LYS A 211 -5.94 -16.03 13.14
CA LYS A 211 -6.07 -16.68 14.46
C LYS A 211 -4.71 -16.89 15.13
N THR A 212 -3.67 -17.13 14.34
CA THR A 212 -2.30 -17.38 14.81
C THR A 212 -1.54 -16.07 15.02
N PHE A 213 -1.70 -15.10 14.11
CA PHE A 213 -0.98 -13.83 14.19
C PHE A 213 -1.64 -12.82 15.13
N GLY A 214 -2.94 -12.96 15.41
CA GLY A 214 -3.66 -12.24 16.47
C GLY A 214 -3.86 -10.73 16.30
N GLU A 215 -3.15 -10.09 15.38
CA GLU A 215 -3.16 -8.63 15.23
C GLU A 215 -4.09 -8.15 14.11
N SER A 216 -5.16 -7.46 14.52
CA SER A 216 -6.13 -6.80 13.66
C SER A 216 -5.49 -5.71 12.78
N THR A 217 -4.43 -5.08 13.28
CA THR A 217 -3.63 -4.06 12.58
C THR A 217 -2.93 -4.66 11.37
N GLN A 218 -2.30 -5.82 11.53
CA GLN A 218 -1.58 -6.52 10.46
C GLN A 218 -2.52 -6.90 9.32
N VAL A 219 -3.68 -7.48 9.67
CA VAL A 219 -4.71 -7.87 8.71
C VAL A 219 -5.21 -6.66 7.92
N THR A 220 -5.44 -5.53 8.60
CA THR A 220 -5.92 -4.29 7.96
C THR A 220 -4.90 -3.74 6.97
N LEU A 221 -3.63 -3.67 7.36
CA LEU A 221 -2.57 -3.13 6.52
C LEU A 221 -2.25 -4.05 5.34
N ALA A 222 -2.20 -5.36 5.57
CA ALA A 222 -2.03 -6.34 4.50
C ALA A 222 -3.16 -6.23 3.46
N PHE A 223 -4.40 -6.07 3.93
CA PHE A 223 -5.55 -5.84 3.07
C PHE A 223 -5.44 -4.53 2.28
N GLN A 224 -5.14 -3.42 2.94
CA GLN A 224 -4.97 -2.12 2.28
C GLN A 224 -3.85 -2.14 1.24
N LEU A 225 -2.73 -2.79 1.55
CA LEU A 225 -1.60 -2.92 0.63
C LEU A 225 -1.96 -3.77 -0.59
N ALA A 226 -2.68 -4.88 -0.40
CA ALA A 226 -3.19 -5.69 -1.50
C ALA A 226 -4.15 -4.90 -2.40
N VAL A 227 -5.07 -4.13 -1.79
CA VAL A 227 -5.99 -3.25 -2.50
C VAL A 227 -5.23 -2.19 -3.31
N PHE A 228 -4.22 -1.53 -2.72
CA PHE A 228 -3.32 -0.60 -3.42
C PHE A 228 -2.68 -1.24 -4.66
N CYS A 229 -2.12 -2.45 -4.51
CA CYS A 229 -1.42 -3.13 -5.61
C CYS A 229 -2.37 -3.53 -6.75
N VAL A 230 -3.58 -4.00 -6.42
CA VAL A 230 -4.60 -4.35 -7.40
C VAL A 230 -5.00 -3.12 -8.23
N TYR A 231 -5.24 -1.97 -7.58
CA TYR A 231 -5.57 -0.74 -8.30
C TYR A 231 -4.41 -0.20 -9.14
N GLY A 232 -3.19 -0.23 -8.61
CA GLY A 232 -2.01 0.16 -9.38
C GLY A 232 -1.79 -0.71 -10.61
N PHE A 233 -2.08 -2.01 -10.50
CA PHE A 233 -2.03 -2.94 -11.63
C PHE A 233 -3.11 -2.66 -12.69
N PHE A 234 -4.37 -2.45 -12.29
CA PHE A 234 -5.44 -2.11 -13.24
C PHE A 234 -5.15 -0.81 -13.98
N PHE A 235 -4.71 0.22 -13.26
CA PHE A 235 -4.33 1.50 -13.85
C PHE A 235 -3.22 1.34 -14.90
N LEU A 236 -2.21 0.53 -14.59
CA LEU A 236 -1.09 0.28 -15.49
C LEU A 236 -1.43 -0.55 -16.73
N THR A 237 -2.26 -1.58 -16.59
CA THR A 237 -2.50 -2.55 -17.67
C THR A 237 -3.58 -2.14 -18.65
N MET A 238 -4.59 -1.40 -18.17
CA MET A 238 -5.69 -0.94 -19.02
C MET A 238 -5.24 0.13 -20.02
N ILE A 239 -4.21 0.91 -19.72
CA ILE A 239 -3.79 2.02 -20.57
C ILE A 239 -3.11 1.54 -21.85
N PRO A 240 -2.10 0.65 -21.82
CA PRO A 240 -1.56 0.06 -23.03
C PRO A 240 -2.64 -0.68 -23.85
N ALA A 241 -3.55 -1.39 -23.19
CA ALA A 241 -4.62 -2.14 -23.87
C ALA A 241 -5.58 -1.23 -24.66
N GLU A 242 -5.84 0.00 -24.20
CA GLU A 242 -6.63 0.97 -24.98
C GLU A 242 -5.84 1.67 -26.07
N MET A 243 -4.52 1.66 -25.95
CA MET A 243 -3.64 2.45 -26.79
C MET A 243 -3.14 1.69 -28.00
N TYR A 244 -2.76 0.44 -27.79
CA TYR A 244 -2.48 -0.49 -28.86
C TYR A 244 -3.82 -1.10 -29.22
N ASP A 245 -4.38 -0.71 -30.37
CA ASP A 245 -5.50 -1.40 -31.01
C ASP A 245 -4.97 -2.81 -31.37
N ALA A 246 -4.81 -3.67 -30.37
CA ALA A 246 -4.26 -5.01 -30.46
C ALA A 246 -5.33 -5.95 -31.05
N SER A 247 -6.04 -5.47 -32.07
CA SER A 247 -7.20 -6.14 -32.65
C SER A 247 -6.82 -7.42 -33.40
N ASP A 248 -5.54 -7.62 -33.73
CA ASP A 248 -5.15 -8.64 -34.71
C ASP A 248 -4.25 -9.75 -34.17
N GLU A 249 -3.67 -9.64 -32.96
CA GLU A 249 -2.92 -10.75 -32.36
C GLU A 249 -3.49 -11.12 -30.98
N GLU A 250 -4.12 -12.29 -30.94
CA GLU A 250 -4.56 -12.97 -29.72
C GLU A 250 -3.35 -13.22 -28.80
N HIS A 251 -3.01 -12.26 -27.96
CA HIS A 251 -2.11 -12.48 -26.85
C HIS A 251 -2.95 -12.87 -25.62
N PRO A 252 -3.11 -14.17 -25.30
CA PRO A 252 -3.91 -14.59 -24.15
C PRO A 252 -3.30 -14.16 -22.81
N PHE A 253 -2.00 -13.83 -22.79
CA PHE A 253 -1.24 -13.67 -21.56
C PHE A 253 -1.68 -12.48 -20.67
N PRO A 254 -1.86 -11.24 -21.17
CA PRO A 254 -2.35 -10.12 -20.34
C PRO A 254 -3.75 -10.38 -19.79
N LEU A 255 -4.59 -11.07 -20.57
CA LEU A 255 -5.95 -11.44 -20.17
C LEU A 255 -5.93 -12.45 -19.01
N ILE A 256 -5.07 -13.48 -19.08
CA ILE A 256 -4.87 -14.46 -18.01
C ILE A 256 -4.40 -13.77 -16.73
N ILE A 257 -3.42 -12.85 -16.83
CA ILE A 257 -2.93 -12.12 -15.65
C ILE A 257 -4.04 -11.26 -15.05
N LEU A 258 -4.83 -10.57 -15.88
CA LEU A 258 -5.95 -9.75 -15.44
C LEU A 258 -6.99 -10.58 -14.68
N TYR A 259 -7.41 -11.72 -15.24
CA TYR A 259 -8.35 -12.62 -14.59
C TYR A 259 -7.80 -13.23 -13.31
N THR A 260 -6.51 -13.60 -13.29
CA THR A 260 -5.89 -14.16 -12.10
C THR A 260 -5.86 -13.13 -10.96
N ASN A 261 -5.51 -11.88 -11.27
CA ASN A 261 -5.56 -10.78 -10.29
C ASN A 261 -6.97 -10.46 -9.82
N LEU A 262 -7.96 -10.54 -10.71
CA LEU A 262 -9.37 -10.39 -10.35
C LEU A 262 -9.81 -11.49 -9.38
N ILE A 263 -9.45 -12.75 -9.65
CA ILE A 263 -9.77 -13.88 -8.76
C ILE A 263 -9.12 -13.67 -7.39
N LEU A 264 -7.84 -13.28 -7.35
CA LEU A 264 -7.15 -12.98 -6.10
C LEU A 264 -7.82 -11.84 -5.33
N TYR A 265 -8.23 -10.78 -6.02
CA TYR A 265 -8.97 -9.67 -5.44
C TYR A 265 -10.31 -10.13 -4.84
N LEU A 266 -11.09 -10.95 -5.56
CA LEU A 266 -12.35 -11.49 -5.04
C LEU A 266 -12.15 -12.38 -3.81
N VAL A 267 -11.11 -13.23 -3.82
CA VAL A 267 -10.72 -14.03 -2.65
C VAL A 267 -10.37 -13.12 -1.48
N LEU A 268 -9.55 -12.08 -1.70
CA LEU A 268 -9.18 -11.09 -0.69
C LEU A 268 -10.42 -10.38 -0.12
N CYS A 269 -11.34 -9.92 -0.97
CA CYS A 269 -12.61 -9.30 -0.56
C CYS A 269 -13.45 -10.24 0.31
N SER A 270 -13.58 -11.51 -0.10
CA SER A 270 -14.37 -12.50 0.64
C SER A 270 -13.79 -12.77 2.02
N LEU A 271 -12.46 -12.90 2.11
CA LEU A 271 -11.75 -13.08 3.38
C LEU A 271 -11.88 -11.83 4.26
N ALA A 272 -11.73 -10.65 3.67
CA ALA A 272 -11.83 -9.38 4.39
C ALA A 272 -13.24 -9.13 4.95
N ALA A 273 -14.29 -9.46 4.18
CA ALA A 273 -15.67 -9.38 4.63
C ALA A 273 -15.91 -10.26 5.87
N VAL A 274 -15.34 -11.47 5.89
CA VAL A 274 -15.40 -12.35 7.07
C VAL A 274 -14.62 -11.77 8.25
N THR A 275 -13.53 -11.02 8.02
CA THR A 275 -12.78 -10.36 9.09
C THR A 275 -13.36 -9.03 9.57
N ALA A 276 -14.35 -8.49 8.86
CA ALA A 276 -14.97 -7.22 9.26
C ALA A 276 -15.79 -7.35 10.55
N SER A 277 -16.11 -8.57 11.01
CA SER A 277 -16.68 -8.78 12.34
C SER A 277 -15.65 -8.43 13.41
N PHE A 278 -15.97 -7.43 14.25
CA PHE A 278 -15.12 -6.83 15.28
C PHE A 278 -14.68 -7.78 16.41
N GLU A 279 -14.95 -9.08 16.33
CA GLU A 279 -14.80 -10.01 17.45
C GLU A 279 -13.36 -10.49 17.71
N TYR A 280 -12.39 -10.12 16.87
CA TYR A 280 -11.02 -10.60 17.00
C TYR A 280 -10.03 -9.46 17.20
N VAL A 281 -9.88 -9.04 18.45
CA VAL A 281 -8.76 -8.20 18.88
C VAL A 281 -8.04 -8.96 20.00
N ASN A 282 -6.90 -9.56 19.67
CA ASN A 282 -6.17 -10.40 20.64
C ASN A 282 -5.13 -9.61 21.44
N SER A 283 -4.80 -8.38 21.01
CA SER A 283 -3.84 -7.51 21.65
C SER A 283 -4.57 -6.43 22.46
N PRO A 284 -4.33 -6.31 23.78
CA PRO A 284 -4.90 -5.21 24.56
C PRO A 284 -4.50 -3.84 24.02
N TRP A 285 -3.28 -3.72 23.47
CA TRP A 285 -2.85 -2.49 22.81
C TRP A 285 -3.75 -2.13 21.63
N GLU A 286 -4.12 -3.10 20.79
CA GLU A 286 -4.98 -2.81 19.63
C GLU A 286 -6.37 -2.33 20.04
N VAL A 287 -6.94 -2.90 21.11
CA VAL A 287 -8.27 -2.51 21.61
C VAL A 287 -8.29 -1.04 22.02
N TYR A 288 -7.29 -0.58 22.75
CA TYR A 288 -7.28 0.76 23.33
C TYR A 288 -6.64 1.80 22.41
N CYS A 289 -5.53 1.45 21.76
CA CYS A 289 -4.67 2.42 21.08
C CYS A 289 -4.93 2.55 19.60
N SER A 290 -5.28 1.45 18.91
CA SER A 290 -5.42 1.47 17.46
C SER A 290 -6.85 1.29 16.96
N LEU A 291 -7.79 0.81 17.79
CA LEU A 291 -9.16 0.52 17.38
C LEU A 291 -9.84 1.68 16.66
N GLY A 292 -9.76 2.89 17.21
CA GLY A 292 -10.36 4.09 16.58
C GLY A 292 -9.72 4.45 15.24
N ILE A 293 -8.40 4.25 15.11
CA ILE A 293 -7.62 4.55 13.91
C ILE A 293 -7.93 3.50 12.82
N ILE A 294 -7.87 2.21 13.19
CA ILE A 294 -8.12 1.07 12.30
C ILE A 294 -9.55 1.05 11.82
N THR A 295 -10.53 1.32 12.69
CA THR A 295 -11.94 1.32 12.30
C THR A 295 -12.22 2.38 11.23
N LYS A 296 -11.70 3.60 11.40
CA LYS A 296 -11.80 4.67 10.40
C LYS A 296 -11.10 4.28 9.10
N ALA A 297 -9.89 3.73 9.19
CA ALA A 297 -9.12 3.30 8.02
C ALA A 297 -9.83 2.18 7.25
N ARG A 298 -10.37 1.17 7.95
CA ARG A 298 -11.18 0.08 7.36
C ARG A 298 -12.42 0.62 6.67
N LEU A 299 -13.18 1.49 7.34
CA LEU A 299 -14.38 2.09 6.77
C LEU A 299 -14.07 2.83 5.46
N LEU A 300 -12.97 3.59 5.43
CA LEU A 300 -12.53 4.29 4.23
C LEU A 300 -12.12 3.29 3.13
N THR A 301 -11.38 2.23 3.47
CA THR A 301 -10.97 1.18 2.52
C THR A 301 -12.18 0.45 1.93
N PHE A 302 -13.12 0.02 2.76
CA PHE A 302 -14.36 -0.64 2.32
C PHE A 302 -15.22 0.29 1.46
N SER A 303 -15.31 1.58 1.82
CA SER A 303 -16.04 2.56 1.02
C SER A 303 -15.44 2.71 -0.38
N ALA A 304 -14.11 2.82 -0.48
CA ALA A 304 -13.41 2.91 -1.76
C ALA A 304 -13.61 1.64 -2.61
N MET A 305 -13.53 0.46 -1.99
CA MET A 305 -13.79 -0.81 -2.67
C MET A 305 -15.23 -0.97 -3.12
N PHE A 306 -16.19 -0.51 -2.33
CA PHE A 306 -17.61 -0.55 -2.68
C PHE A 306 -17.89 0.35 -3.88
N VAL A 307 -17.41 1.60 -3.86
CA VAL A 307 -17.55 2.54 -4.98
C VAL A 307 -16.96 1.95 -6.26
N PHE A 308 -15.76 1.38 -6.18
CA PHE A 308 -15.12 0.76 -7.34
C PHE A 308 -15.82 -0.52 -7.79
N GLY A 309 -16.25 -1.37 -6.85
CA GLY A 309 -16.99 -2.59 -7.18
C GLY A 309 -18.28 -2.28 -7.93
N LEU A 310 -18.97 -1.20 -7.55
CA LEU A 310 -20.14 -0.70 -8.28
C LEU A 310 -19.76 -0.17 -9.66
N GLU A 311 -18.72 0.66 -9.76
CA GLU A 311 -18.23 1.18 -11.05
C GLU A 311 -17.87 0.02 -12.00
N TRP A 312 -17.14 -0.97 -11.52
CA TRP A 312 -16.73 -2.14 -12.30
C TRP A 312 -17.91 -3.02 -12.70
N LEU A 313 -18.89 -3.21 -11.82
CA LEU A 313 -20.11 -3.96 -12.14
C LEU A 313 -20.94 -3.24 -13.20
N LEU A 314 -21.06 -1.91 -13.13
CA LEU A 314 -21.73 -1.10 -14.13
C LEU A 314 -21.01 -1.18 -15.49
N GLU A 315 -19.68 -1.05 -15.50
CA GLU A 315 -18.88 -1.23 -16.71
C GLU A 315 -19.03 -2.64 -17.28
N GLY A 316 -18.93 -3.68 -16.44
CA GLY A 316 -19.11 -5.07 -16.86
C GLY A 316 -20.48 -5.30 -17.52
N ILE A 317 -21.55 -4.75 -16.95
CA ILE A 317 -22.91 -4.81 -17.52
C ILE A 317 -22.96 -4.07 -18.86
N ILE A 318 -22.44 -2.84 -18.93
CA ILE A 318 -22.43 -2.04 -20.17
C ILE A 318 -21.63 -2.75 -21.27
N PHE A 319 -20.52 -3.39 -20.91
CA PHE A 319 -19.62 -4.06 -21.84
C PHE A 319 -20.13 -5.40 -22.36
N THR A 320 -20.72 -6.21 -21.48
CA THR A 320 -21.16 -7.57 -21.83
C THR A 320 -22.56 -7.59 -22.43
N LEU A 321 -23.49 -6.78 -21.91
CA LEU A 321 -24.87 -6.73 -22.38
C LEU A 321 -25.09 -5.70 -23.48
N GLY A 322 -24.31 -4.60 -23.49
CA GLY A 322 -24.44 -3.53 -24.47
C GLY A 322 -24.42 -4.03 -25.92
N PRO A 323 -23.33 -4.67 -26.40
CA PRO A 323 -23.24 -5.16 -27.77
C PRO A 323 -24.40 -6.09 -28.15
N ARG A 324 -24.76 -7.04 -27.26
CA ARG A 324 -25.84 -8.01 -27.50
C ARG A 324 -27.22 -7.37 -27.62
N LEU A 325 -27.49 -6.30 -26.87
CA LEU A 325 -28.75 -5.58 -26.95
C LEU A 325 -28.81 -4.69 -28.22
N PHE A 326 -27.68 -4.12 -28.63
CA PHE A 326 -27.62 -3.19 -29.76
C PHE A 326 -27.45 -3.86 -31.12
N ASP A 327 -26.82 -5.03 -31.22
CA ASP A 327 -26.73 -5.78 -32.49
C ASP A 327 -28.11 -6.15 -33.07
N LYS A 328 -29.16 -6.16 -32.23
CA LYS A 328 -30.55 -6.35 -32.68
C LYS A 328 -31.19 -5.09 -33.28
N CYS A 329 -30.69 -3.91 -32.96
CA CYS A 329 -31.17 -2.64 -33.51
C CYS A 329 -30.27 -2.25 -34.69
N ASN A 330 -30.72 -2.51 -35.92
CA ASN A 330 -29.98 -2.36 -37.18
C ASN A 330 -29.64 -0.88 -37.55
N CYS A 331 -29.17 -0.08 -36.58
CA CYS A 331 -28.98 1.37 -36.65
C CYS A 331 -27.48 1.70 -36.65
N PRO A 332 -26.85 1.96 -37.81
CA PRO A 332 -25.40 2.19 -37.91
C PRO A 332 -24.92 3.41 -37.10
N GLY A 333 -25.75 4.44 -36.91
CA GLY A 333 -25.42 5.61 -36.10
C GLY A 333 -25.28 5.31 -34.59
N ALA A 334 -26.03 4.32 -34.07
CA ALA A 334 -25.98 3.96 -32.66
C ALA A 334 -24.63 3.31 -32.30
N ALA A 335 -24.09 2.46 -33.19
CA ALA A 335 -22.82 1.77 -32.97
C ALA A 335 -21.64 2.73 -32.79
N VAL A 336 -21.58 3.81 -33.58
CA VAL A 336 -20.54 4.84 -33.47
C VAL A 336 -20.65 5.62 -32.16
N ALA A 337 -21.88 6.03 -31.80
CA ALA A 337 -22.13 6.75 -30.54
C ALA A 337 -21.76 5.90 -29.31
N ILE A 338 -22.09 4.61 -29.33
CA ILE A 338 -21.77 3.66 -28.26
C ILE A 338 -20.26 3.45 -28.16
N ARG A 339 -19.55 3.30 -29.28
CA ARG A 339 -18.09 3.15 -29.29
C ARG A 339 -17.40 4.35 -28.65
N SER A 340 -17.87 5.57 -28.95
CA SER A 340 -17.36 6.80 -28.34
C SER A 340 -17.63 6.85 -26.83
N LYS A 341 -18.86 6.54 -26.40
CA LYS A 341 -19.21 6.51 -24.97
C LYS A 341 -18.44 5.45 -24.20
N ARG A 342 -18.25 4.26 -24.78
CA ARG A 342 -17.48 3.16 -24.21
C ARG A 342 -16.02 3.56 -23.99
N ARG A 343 -15.41 4.25 -24.97
CA ARG A 343 -14.05 4.78 -24.81
C ARG A 343 -13.97 5.78 -23.66
N ALA A 344 -14.92 6.71 -23.56
CA ALA A 344 -14.97 7.68 -22.47
C ALA A 344 -15.13 7.00 -21.09
N ALA A 345 -16.01 6.01 -21.00
CA ALA A 345 -16.27 5.25 -19.77
C ALA A 345 -15.01 4.52 -19.26
N LYS A 346 -14.29 3.84 -20.16
CA LYS A 346 -12.97 3.24 -19.81
C LYS A 346 -11.96 4.24 -19.30
N TRP A 347 -11.89 5.43 -19.91
CA TRP A 347 -10.98 6.47 -19.44
C TRP A 347 -11.35 6.95 -18.03
N VAL A 348 -12.64 7.15 -17.76
CA VAL A 348 -13.11 7.47 -16.40
C VAL A 348 -12.64 6.38 -15.43
N PHE A 349 -12.91 5.12 -15.73
CA PHE A 349 -12.49 3.98 -14.92
C PHE A 349 -10.99 3.94 -14.64
N ILE A 350 -10.16 4.13 -15.68
CA ILE A 350 -8.70 4.19 -15.55
C ILE A 350 -8.29 5.28 -14.56
N TRP A 351 -8.84 6.49 -14.70
CA TRP A 351 -8.51 7.59 -13.79
C TRP A 351 -9.04 7.37 -12.38
N THR A 352 -10.23 6.77 -12.22
CA THR A 352 -10.77 6.41 -10.90
C THR A 352 -9.86 5.40 -10.20
N ALA A 353 -9.40 4.37 -10.92
CA ALA A 353 -8.44 3.39 -10.38
C ALA A 353 -7.12 4.05 -9.94
N GLY A 354 -6.58 4.98 -10.74
CA GLY A 354 -5.40 5.77 -10.39
C GLY A 354 -5.62 6.62 -9.12
N LEU A 355 -6.78 7.28 -9.01
CA LEU A 355 -7.13 8.08 -7.84
C LEU A 355 -7.27 7.22 -6.57
N ILE A 356 -7.89 6.05 -6.66
CA ILE A 356 -8.03 5.12 -5.53
C ILE A 356 -6.66 4.57 -5.12
N MET A 357 -5.79 4.21 -6.07
CA MET A 357 -4.41 3.80 -5.79
C MET A 357 -3.69 4.87 -4.94
N TRP A 358 -3.75 6.14 -5.34
CA TRP A 358 -3.15 7.25 -4.59
C TRP A 358 -3.78 7.44 -3.20
N CYS A 359 -5.12 7.37 -3.10
CA CYS A 359 -5.81 7.47 -1.82
C CYS A 359 -5.39 6.35 -0.85
N MET A 360 -5.24 5.12 -1.34
CA MET A 360 -4.77 3.99 -0.52
C MET A 360 -3.33 4.17 -0.07
N LEU A 361 -2.44 4.65 -0.95
CA LEU A 361 -1.06 4.92 -0.58
C LEU A 361 -0.94 5.98 0.52
N ILE A 362 -1.71 7.07 0.40
CA ILE A 362 -1.77 8.13 1.41
C ILE A 362 -2.34 7.56 2.72
N LEU A 363 -3.43 6.78 2.64
CA LEU A 363 -4.05 6.16 3.81
C LEU A 363 -3.08 5.26 4.56
N ILE A 364 -2.35 4.38 3.86
CA ILE A 364 -1.33 3.51 4.46
C ILE A 364 -0.23 4.34 5.11
N THR A 365 0.21 5.42 4.44
CA THR A 365 1.25 6.32 4.96
C THR A 365 0.81 7.00 6.26
N VAL A 366 -0.39 7.59 6.27
CA VAL A 366 -0.95 8.27 7.45
C VAL A 366 -1.22 7.28 8.58
N LEU A 367 -1.82 6.13 8.27
CA LEU A 367 -2.08 5.08 9.25
C LEU A 367 -0.79 4.63 9.93
N ARG A 368 0.27 4.39 9.15
CA ARG A 368 1.59 4.03 9.68
C ARG A 368 2.15 5.12 10.59
N GLN A 369 2.09 6.38 10.18
CA GLN A 369 2.57 7.50 11.01
C GLN A 369 1.82 7.60 12.34
N LEU A 370 0.49 7.47 12.32
CA LEU A 370 -0.34 7.49 13.53
C LEU A 370 -0.02 6.30 14.45
N LEU A 371 0.21 5.11 13.90
CA LEU A 371 0.61 3.94 14.69
C LEU A 371 1.99 4.15 15.35
N LEU A 372 2.96 4.69 14.60
CA LEU A 372 4.31 5.00 15.11
C LEU A 372 4.31 6.06 16.21
N GLU A 373 3.48 7.09 16.08
CA GLU A 373 3.35 8.11 17.12
C GLU A 373 2.80 7.54 18.44
N LYS A 374 1.97 6.49 18.35
CA LYS A 374 1.28 5.85 19.48
C LYS A 374 2.06 4.69 20.09
N SER A 375 2.86 3.95 19.32
CA SER A 375 3.51 2.70 19.78
C SER A 375 4.66 2.90 20.77
N GLY A 376 5.17 4.13 20.92
CA GLY A 376 6.39 4.37 21.70
C GLY A 376 7.64 3.81 21.02
N TYR A 377 8.80 4.01 21.64
CA TYR A 377 10.09 3.46 21.14
C TYR A 377 10.39 2.14 21.86
N ASN A 378 10.30 1.02 21.14
CA ASN A 378 10.80 -0.27 21.60
C ASN A 378 12.07 -0.65 20.81
N SER A 379 13.07 -1.16 21.50
CA SER A 379 14.38 -1.48 20.92
C SER A 379 14.39 -2.79 20.12
N GLU A 380 13.39 -3.66 20.30
CA GLU A 380 13.30 -4.97 19.66
C GLU A 380 12.87 -4.91 18.20
N ASP A 381 12.51 -3.73 17.72
CA ASP A 381 12.06 -3.59 16.36
C ASP A 381 13.21 -3.98 15.37
N SER A 382 14.51 -3.93 15.74
CA SER A 382 15.73 -3.76 14.88
C SER A 382 15.89 -4.61 13.62
N ASP A 383 15.08 -5.64 13.44
CA ASP A 383 15.30 -6.70 12.47
C ASP A 383 14.62 -6.43 11.12
N TRP A 384 15.33 -6.81 10.06
CA TRP A 384 14.80 -6.74 8.71
C TRP A 384 13.63 -7.69 8.55
N SER A 385 12.55 -7.16 7.99
CA SER A 385 11.38 -7.96 7.73
C SER A 385 11.49 -8.65 6.36
N TYR A 386 10.90 -9.85 6.23
CA TYR A 386 10.89 -10.59 4.98
C TYR A 386 10.24 -9.77 3.84
N GLY A 387 9.18 -9.01 4.15
CA GLY A 387 8.52 -8.13 3.18
C GLY A 387 9.44 -7.04 2.62
N GLN A 388 10.36 -6.50 3.44
CA GLN A 388 11.32 -5.49 3.00
C GLN A 388 12.34 -6.05 2.00
N VAL A 389 12.87 -7.24 2.27
CA VAL A 389 13.82 -7.92 1.38
C VAL A 389 13.15 -8.26 0.04
N LEU A 390 11.92 -8.76 0.11
CA LEU A 390 11.14 -9.13 -1.06
C LEU A 390 10.78 -7.92 -1.93
N ALA A 391 10.37 -6.81 -1.34
CA ALA A 391 10.08 -5.57 -2.06
C ALA A 391 11.31 -5.05 -2.81
N LEU A 392 12.49 -5.06 -2.17
CA LEU A 392 13.76 -4.70 -2.82
C LEU A 392 14.11 -5.65 -3.96
N GLY A 393 14.01 -6.96 -3.71
CA GLY A 393 14.29 -7.98 -4.72
C GLY A 393 13.39 -7.84 -5.95
N THR A 394 12.14 -7.44 -5.76
CA THR A 394 11.17 -7.28 -6.86
C THR A 394 11.50 -6.08 -7.75
N PHE A 395 12.03 -4.98 -7.18
CA PHE A 395 12.41 -3.78 -7.92
C PHE A 395 13.83 -3.81 -8.49
N LEU A 396 14.69 -4.72 -8.02
CA LEU A 396 16.07 -4.81 -8.47
C LEU A 396 16.21 -4.98 -10.00
N PRO A 397 15.44 -5.85 -10.69
CA PRO A 397 15.51 -5.97 -12.15
C PRO A 397 15.19 -4.67 -12.87
N PHE A 398 14.17 -3.94 -12.40
CA PHE A 398 13.79 -2.65 -12.97
C PHE A 398 14.89 -1.59 -12.83
N VAL A 399 15.53 -1.52 -11.65
CA VAL A 399 16.66 -0.61 -11.42
C VAL A 399 17.85 -0.95 -12.31
N ILE A 400 18.18 -2.24 -12.45
CA ILE A 400 19.27 -2.70 -13.32
C ILE A 400 18.99 -2.32 -14.78
N GLU A 401 17.76 -2.50 -15.26
CA GLU A 401 17.38 -2.14 -16.62
C GLU A 401 17.51 -0.63 -16.87
N ILE A 402 17.04 0.21 -15.94
CA ILE A 402 17.22 1.66 -16.05
C ILE A 402 18.70 2.02 -16.15
N LEU A 403 19.55 1.42 -15.31
CA LEU A 403 20.98 1.70 -15.31
C LEU A 403 21.64 1.25 -16.63
N TYR A 404 21.23 0.10 -17.18
CA TYR A 404 21.72 -0.40 -18.45
C TYR A 404 21.32 0.52 -19.62
N VAL A 405 20.05 0.91 -19.67
CA VAL A 405 19.53 1.83 -20.70
C VAL A 405 20.23 3.19 -20.58
N CYS A 406 20.37 3.74 -19.37
CA CYS A 406 21.10 4.98 -19.16
C CYS A 406 22.56 4.88 -19.63
N LYS A 407 23.28 3.81 -19.25
CA LYS A 407 24.68 3.60 -19.65
C LYS A 407 24.84 3.42 -21.17
N GLY A 408 24.00 2.60 -21.80
CA GLY A 408 24.03 2.38 -23.25
C GLY A 408 23.80 3.68 -24.03
N MET A 409 22.90 4.54 -23.53
CA MET A 409 22.64 5.85 -24.13
C MET A 409 23.82 6.82 -23.95
N PHE A 410 24.46 6.86 -22.78
CA PHE A 410 25.65 7.69 -22.57
C PHE A 410 26.80 7.31 -23.50
N LEU A 411 26.96 6.01 -23.81
CA LEU A 411 28.00 5.54 -24.72
C LEU A 411 27.69 5.88 -26.19
N LEU A 412 26.41 5.88 -26.59
CA LEU A 412 25.98 6.24 -27.95
C LEU A 412 26.12 7.74 -28.24
N ASP A 413 25.80 8.62 -27.29
CA ASP A 413 26.03 10.06 -27.50
C ASP A 413 27.53 10.38 -27.59
N TYR A 414 28.38 9.67 -26.86
CA TYR A 414 29.84 9.84 -26.95
C TYR A 414 30.40 9.37 -28.29
N SER A 415 29.91 8.26 -28.84
CA SER A 415 30.39 7.77 -30.14
C SER A 415 29.90 8.64 -31.31
N VAL A 416 28.67 9.16 -31.25
CA VAL A 416 28.15 10.07 -32.29
C VAL A 416 28.85 11.43 -32.25
N LEU A 417 29.20 11.95 -31.07
CA LEU A 417 30.03 13.16 -30.96
C LEU A 417 31.45 12.92 -31.47
N SER A 418 32.05 11.77 -31.15
CA SER A 418 33.37 11.38 -31.68
C SER A 418 33.38 11.29 -33.21
N TYR A 419 32.35 10.71 -33.83
CA TYR A 419 32.27 10.64 -35.31
C TYR A 419 31.94 11.98 -35.97
N ALA A 420 31.18 12.86 -35.31
CA ALA A 420 30.90 14.19 -35.84
C ALA A 420 32.14 15.09 -35.84
N ASP A 421 33.03 14.96 -34.83
CA ASP A 421 34.31 15.67 -34.80
C ASP A 421 35.32 15.09 -35.81
N VAL A 422 35.27 13.79 -36.10
CA VAL A 422 36.08 13.17 -37.18
C VAL A 422 35.58 13.59 -38.57
N ALA A 423 34.26 13.68 -38.79
CA ALA A 423 33.71 14.17 -40.05
C ALA A 423 33.93 15.69 -40.28
N LEU A 424 34.15 16.47 -39.20
CA LEU A 424 34.59 17.87 -39.29
C LEU A 424 36.09 18.01 -39.57
N LEU A 425 36.89 16.96 -39.34
CA LEU A 425 38.29 16.88 -39.74
C LEU A 425 38.47 16.38 -41.18
N ASP A 426 37.53 15.59 -41.72
CA ASP A 426 37.53 15.20 -43.15
C ASP A 426 37.08 16.34 -44.09
N GLY A 427 36.56 17.44 -43.55
CA GLY A 427 36.40 18.72 -44.28
C GLY A 427 37.73 19.43 -44.57
N PHE A 428 38.85 18.91 -44.07
CA PHE A 428 40.21 19.39 -44.32
C PHE A 428 40.96 18.54 -45.37
N GLU A 429 40.26 17.76 -46.18
CA GLU A 429 40.86 16.92 -47.23
C GLU A 429 40.71 17.49 -48.66
N GLU A 430 40.25 18.73 -48.82
CA GLU A 430 40.20 19.41 -50.12
C GLU A 430 41.51 20.10 -50.54
N THR A 431 42.64 19.84 -49.86
CA THR A 431 43.95 20.42 -50.25
C THR A 431 45.09 19.41 -50.39
N ILE A 432 44.80 18.15 -50.74
CA ILE A 432 45.85 17.20 -51.19
C ILE A 432 45.47 16.61 -52.55
N GLN A 433 45.49 17.45 -53.58
CA GLN A 433 45.71 16.99 -54.96
C GLN A 433 47.21 16.68 -55.14
N GLY A 434 47.62 15.46 -54.82
CA GLY A 434 49.04 15.07 -54.93
C GLY A 434 49.27 13.56 -55.04
N ARG A 435 49.25 13.06 -56.29
CA ARG A 435 49.80 11.77 -56.78
C ARG A 435 49.45 10.51 -55.96
N VAL A 436 48.42 9.81 -56.41
CA VAL A 436 48.23 8.39 -56.10
C VAL A 436 49.11 7.54 -57.06
N PRO A 437 49.90 6.57 -56.56
CA PRO A 437 50.71 5.68 -57.40
C PRO A 437 49.86 4.78 -58.32
N PRO A 438 50.39 4.35 -59.47
CA PRO A 438 49.68 3.43 -60.36
C PRO A 438 49.41 2.10 -59.64
N GLY A 439 48.13 1.72 -59.52
CA GLY A 439 47.69 0.46 -58.92
C GLY A 439 46.62 0.59 -57.81
N TRP A 440 46.33 1.82 -57.35
CA TRP A 440 45.32 2.04 -56.32
C TRP A 440 44.03 2.63 -56.90
N VAL A 441 42.89 1.99 -56.64
CA VAL A 441 41.56 2.45 -57.04
C VAL A 441 40.89 3.06 -55.81
N VAL A 442 40.65 4.36 -55.84
CA VAL A 442 39.82 5.06 -54.84
C VAL A 442 38.36 4.78 -55.19
N VAL A 443 37.69 3.95 -54.40
CA VAL A 443 36.26 3.64 -54.59
C VAL A 443 35.44 4.65 -53.79
N LYS A 444 34.76 5.56 -54.50
CA LYS A 444 33.74 6.43 -53.90
C LYS A 444 32.55 5.57 -53.44
N ALA A 445 32.26 5.60 -52.15
CA ALA A 445 31.12 4.92 -51.55
C ALA A 445 29.80 5.64 -51.88
N GLU A 446 29.33 5.50 -53.12
CA GLU A 446 28.02 6.05 -53.55
C GLU A 446 27.07 4.96 -54.09
N LYS A 447 27.44 3.67 -53.99
CA LYS A 447 26.65 2.55 -54.54
C LYS A 447 26.57 1.30 -53.64
N ALA A 448 26.61 1.45 -52.32
CA ALA A 448 26.42 0.32 -51.40
C ALA A 448 24.93 0.06 -51.02
N ALA A 449 23.99 0.92 -51.43
CA ALA A 449 22.58 0.82 -50.99
C ALA A 449 21.64 0.07 -51.96
N ALA A 450 22.13 -0.59 -53.01
CA ALA A 450 21.29 -1.21 -54.04
C ALA A 450 21.44 -2.73 -54.19
N LEU A 451 22.06 -3.43 -53.24
CA LEU A 451 22.41 -4.86 -53.41
C LEU A 451 21.96 -5.78 -52.28
N ASP A 452 20.92 -5.44 -51.51
CA ASP A 452 20.40 -6.36 -50.48
C ASP A 452 18.87 -6.37 -50.33
N MET A 453 18.14 -6.36 -51.47
CA MET A 453 16.70 -6.69 -51.49
C MET A 453 16.33 -7.46 -52.77
N SER A 454 16.82 -8.70 -52.94
CA SER A 454 16.05 -9.74 -53.67
C SER A 454 16.61 -11.14 -53.41
N SER A 455 16.25 -11.75 -52.28
CA SER A 455 16.27 -13.21 -52.16
C SER A 455 14.99 -13.66 -51.46
N ASN A 456 13.93 -13.78 -52.26
CA ASN A 456 12.76 -14.66 -52.05
C ASN A 456 11.73 -14.36 -53.14
N ALA A 457 12.05 -14.70 -54.38
CA ALA A 457 11.07 -14.83 -55.44
C ALA A 457 11.18 -16.26 -56.00
N LEU A 458 10.18 -17.07 -55.70
CA LEU A 458 9.93 -18.37 -56.30
C LEU A 458 9.83 -18.19 -57.83
N LEU A 459 10.73 -18.83 -58.57
CA LEU A 459 10.63 -18.99 -60.01
C LEU A 459 9.56 -20.05 -60.33
N PRO A 460 8.64 -19.80 -61.28
CA PRO A 460 7.83 -20.86 -61.86
C PRO A 460 8.67 -21.64 -62.88
N ILE A 461 8.65 -22.97 -62.75
CA ILE A 461 9.14 -23.89 -63.77
C ILE A 461 8.15 -23.82 -64.95
N VAL A 462 8.60 -23.28 -66.07
CA VAL A 462 7.94 -23.43 -67.37
C VAL A 462 8.72 -24.51 -68.12
N SER A 463 8.11 -25.68 -68.28
CA SER A 463 8.52 -26.68 -69.26
C SER A 463 7.90 -26.32 -70.60
N ASN A 464 8.71 -26.14 -71.64
CA ASN A 464 8.27 -26.28 -73.02
C ASN A 464 9.35 -27.07 -73.76
N ASP A 465 9.02 -28.32 -74.07
CA ASP A 465 9.58 -29.05 -75.21
C ASP A 465 8.76 -28.64 -76.44
N ASP A 466 9.43 -27.97 -77.38
CA ASP A 466 9.36 -28.15 -78.84
C ASP A 466 10.27 -27.11 -79.53
#